data_AF-A0A8S0VHE7-F1
#
_entry.id   AF-A0A8S0VHE7-F1
#
_cell.length_a   1.000
_cell.length_b   1.000
_cell.length_c   1.000
_cell.angle_alpha   90.00
_cell.angle_beta   90.00
_cell.angle_gamma   90.00
#
_symmetry.space_group_name_H-M   'P 1'
#
loop_
_entity.id
_entity.type
_entity.pdbx_description
1 polymer ?
#
loop_
_entity_poly.entity_id
_entity_poly.type
_entity_poly.pdbx_seq_one_letter_code
_entity_poly.pdbx_strand_id
1 'polypeptide(L)'
;MFILKISNQTDTITTTLIIRDGETLVSSGGSFELGFFSPENSNNQYVGMWYKEIPAKTVVWVANREIPLTNKSGVLKVIEPGLLVLLNDTNGVIIWSSNTSRPVKTPVAKFLDSGN
;
A
#
# COMPACT_ATOMS: atom_id res chain seq x y z
N MET A 1 -18.14 8.18 21.16
CA MET A 1 -18.32 8.72 19.81
C MET A 1 -17.48 7.88 18.87
N PHE A 2 -18.10 6.95 18.14
CA PHE A 2 -17.39 6.12 17.16
C PHE A 2 -17.26 6.91 15.87
N ILE A 3 -16.04 7.29 15.49
CA ILE A 3 -15.80 7.84 14.15
C ILE A 3 -15.71 6.64 13.21
N LEU A 4 -16.74 6.45 12.39
CA LEU A 4 -16.68 5.61 11.20
C LEU A 4 -15.71 6.29 10.22
N LYS A 5 -14.46 5.83 10.17
CA LYS A 5 -13.59 6.08 9.01
C LYS A 5 -14.25 5.39 7.82
N ILE A 6 -14.92 6.16 6.97
CA ILE A 6 -15.41 5.69 5.68
C ILE A 6 -14.17 5.44 4.83
N SER A 7 -13.67 4.20 4.80
CA SER A 7 -12.67 3.79 3.82
C SER A 7 -13.41 3.59 2.51
N ASN A 8 -13.26 4.51 1.56
CA ASN A 8 -13.74 4.29 0.20
C ASN A 8 -13.01 3.07 -0.33
N GLN A 9 -13.74 1.97 -0.48
CA GLN A 9 -13.22 0.70 -0.96
C GLN A 9 -12.76 0.92 -2.40
N THR A 10 -11.47 1.11 -2.57
CA THR A 10 -10.86 1.44 -3.85
C THR A 10 -9.86 0.34 -4.14
N ASP A 11 -9.95 -0.23 -5.33
CA ASP A 11 -9.05 -1.25 -5.85
C ASP A 11 -7.96 -0.63 -6.74
N THR A 12 -7.92 0.70 -6.84
CA THR A 12 -7.17 1.42 -7.87
C THR A 12 -6.42 2.62 -7.30
N ILE A 13 -5.14 2.77 -7.64
CA ILE A 13 -4.32 3.95 -7.38
C ILE A 13 -4.00 4.64 -8.70
N THR A 14 -4.44 5.87 -8.85
CA THR A 14 -4.03 6.77 -9.94
C THR A 14 -2.86 7.66 -9.48
N THR A 15 -2.27 8.44 -10.39
CA THR A 15 -1.21 9.39 -10.05
C THR A 15 -1.64 10.51 -9.09
N THR A 16 -2.95 10.71 -8.91
CA THR A 16 -3.53 11.70 -8.01
C THR A 16 -3.87 11.14 -6.63
N LEU A 17 -3.85 9.81 -6.48
CA LEU A 17 -4.18 9.13 -5.23
C LEU A 17 -2.91 8.72 -4.49
N ILE A 18 -2.99 8.82 -3.17
CA ILE A 18 -1.94 8.39 -2.25
C ILE A 18 -2.59 7.54 -1.16
N ILE A 19 -1.85 6.57 -0.63
CA ILE A 19 -2.26 5.76 0.52
C ILE A 19 -1.29 6.05 1.65
N ARG A 20 -1.84 6.32 2.84
CA ARG A 20 -1.12 6.59 4.09
C ARG A 20 -1.44 5.56 5.17
N ASP A 21 -0.78 5.68 6.32
CA ASP A 21 -1.05 4.82 7.48
C ASP A 21 -2.54 4.83 7.88
N GLY A 22 -3.12 3.64 7.98
CA GLY A 22 -4.54 3.45 8.29
C GLY A 22 -5.50 3.61 7.12
N GLU A 23 -4.99 3.82 5.90
CA GLU A 23 -5.73 3.68 4.64
C GLU A 23 -5.34 2.36 3.98
N THR A 24 -6.28 1.75 3.25
CA THR A 24 -6.09 0.46 2.59
C THR A 24 -6.74 0.43 1.22
N LEU A 25 -6.19 -0.42 0.35
CA LEU A 25 -6.85 -0.87 -0.86
C LEU A 25 -7.46 -2.24 -0.61
N VAL A 26 -8.64 -2.46 -1.18
CA VAL A 26 -9.32 -3.75 -1.09
C VAL A 26 -9.59 -4.19 -2.51
N SER A 27 -9.32 -5.46 -2.81
CA SER A 27 -9.65 -6.03 -4.12
C SER A 27 -11.17 -5.98 -4.36
N SER A 28 -11.63 -5.91 -5.61
CA SER A 28 -13.05 -5.68 -5.92
C SER A 28 -14.00 -6.70 -5.28
N GLY A 29 -13.58 -7.96 -5.17
CA GLY A 29 -14.27 -9.08 -4.53
C GLY A 29 -14.02 -9.21 -3.03
N GLY A 30 -13.18 -8.36 -2.43
CA GLY A 30 -13.00 -8.29 -0.99
C GLY A 30 -12.10 -9.35 -0.36
N SER A 31 -11.48 -10.23 -1.15
CA SER A 31 -10.62 -11.32 -0.66
C SER A 31 -9.31 -10.81 -0.04
N PHE A 32 -8.72 -9.79 -0.67
CA PHE A 32 -7.43 -9.26 -0.28
C PHE A 32 -7.52 -7.79 0.12
N GLU A 33 -6.64 -7.41 1.03
CA GLU A 33 -6.44 -6.04 1.46
C GLU A 33 -4.95 -5.71 1.47
N LEU A 34 -4.61 -4.53 0.97
CA LEU A 34 -3.25 -4.00 0.91
C LEU A 34 -3.17 -2.69 1.68
N GLY A 35 -2.11 -2.54 2.48
CA GLY A 35 -1.86 -1.28 3.17
C GLY A 35 -0.69 -1.37 4.14
N PHE A 36 -0.63 -0.37 5.03
CA PHE A 36 0.42 -0.28 6.04
C PHE A 36 0.16 -1.19 7.23
N PHE A 37 1.22 -1.79 7.75
CA PHE A 37 1.18 -2.53 9.02
C PHE A 37 2.52 -2.44 9.76
N SER A 38 2.47 -2.67 11.06
CA SER A 38 3.64 -2.80 11.93
C SER A 38 3.56 -4.15 12.65
N PRO A 39 4.65 -4.94 12.68
CA PRO A 39 4.74 -6.12 13.54
C PRO A 39 4.57 -5.75 15.01
N GLU A 40 4.12 -6.70 15.82
CA GLU A 40 3.98 -6.51 17.26
C GLU A 40 5.31 -6.09 17.89
N ASN A 41 5.25 -5.10 18.80
CA ASN A 41 6.42 -4.54 19.49
C ASN A 41 7.50 -3.93 18.57
N SER A 42 7.14 -3.52 17.35
CA SER A 42 8.05 -2.84 16.44
C SER A 42 7.51 -1.48 15.99
N ASN A 43 8.40 -0.49 15.94
CA ASN A 43 8.11 0.79 15.27
C ASN A 43 8.32 0.72 13.75
N ASN A 44 8.77 -0.44 13.24
CA ASN A 44 8.95 -0.62 11.81
C ASN A 44 7.59 -0.72 11.12
N GLN A 45 7.47 -0.02 10.00
CA GLN A 45 6.28 0.01 9.18
C GLN A 45 6.59 -0.57 7.80
N TYR A 46 5.65 -1.38 7.32
CA TYR A 46 5.73 -2.06 6.04
C TYR A 46 4.45 -1.85 5.25
N VAL A 47 4.56 -1.92 3.93
CA VAL A 47 3.43 -2.15 3.04
C VAL A 47 3.32 -3.64 2.79
N GLY A 48 2.15 -4.20 3.04
CA GLY A 48 1.89 -5.60 2.80
C GLY A 48 0.47 -5.87 2.35
N MET A 49 0.25 -7.13 1.97
CA MET A 49 -1.03 -7.66 1.59
C MET A 49 -1.42 -8.80 2.53
N TRP A 50 -2.69 -8.85 2.92
CA TRP A 50 -3.25 -9.89 3.76
C TRP A 50 -4.65 -10.31 3.29
N TYR A 51 -5.10 -11.47 3.77
CA TYR A 51 -6.48 -11.90 3.60
C TYR A 51 -7.41 -11.04 4.47
N LYS A 52 -8.43 -10.45 3.86
CA LYS A 52 -9.37 -9.58 4.59
C LYS A 52 -10.38 -10.36 5.43
N GLU A 53 -10.77 -11.54 4.95
CA GLU A 53 -11.79 -12.36 5.61
C GLU A 53 -11.26 -13.16 6.82
N ILE A 54 -9.94 -13.22 7.01
CA ILE A 54 -9.32 -13.91 8.14
C ILE A 54 -9.17 -12.92 9.31
N PRO A 55 -9.79 -13.16 10.48
CA PRO A 55 -9.74 -12.23 11.62
C PRO A 55 -8.32 -11.95 12.12
N ALA A 56 -7.44 -12.96 12.04
CA ALA A 56 -6.01 -12.79 12.27
C ALA A 56 -5.34 -12.26 11.00
N LYS A 57 -4.71 -11.08 11.09
CA LYS A 57 -4.01 -10.46 9.96
C LYS A 57 -2.86 -11.36 9.50
N THR A 58 -3.12 -12.16 8.47
CA THR A 58 -2.16 -13.07 7.86
C THR A 58 -1.54 -12.39 6.65
N VAL A 59 -0.34 -11.83 6.83
CA VAL A 59 0.40 -11.14 5.78
C VAL A 59 0.99 -12.18 4.82
N VAL A 60 0.61 -12.11 3.54
CA VAL A 60 1.05 -13.04 2.49
C VAL A 60 2.14 -12.44 1.60
N TRP A 61 2.25 -11.11 1.56
CA TRP A 61 3.27 -10.41 0.78
C TRP A 61 3.67 -9.09 1.44
N VAL A 62 4.93 -8.68 1.26
CA VAL A 62 5.51 -7.46 1.85
C VAL A 62 6.42 -6.78 0.84
N ALA A 63 6.15 -5.51 0.52
CA ALA A 63 6.90 -4.74 -0.46
C ALA A 63 8.32 -4.43 0.02
N ASN A 64 8.42 -3.67 1.11
CA ASN A 64 9.65 -3.14 1.66
C ASN A 64 10.23 -4.05 2.75
N ARG A 65 10.27 -5.36 2.50
CA ARG A 65 10.72 -6.37 3.48
C ARG A 65 12.17 -6.16 3.94
N GLU A 66 13.03 -5.69 3.03
CA GLU A 66 14.46 -5.47 3.31
C GLU A 66 14.74 -4.14 4.01
N ILE A 67 13.97 -3.09 3.68
CA ILE A 67 14.18 -1.73 4.18
C ILE A 67 12.86 -1.23 4.80
N PRO A 68 12.64 -1.41 6.11
CA PRO A 68 11.47 -0.89 6.78
C PRO A 68 11.47 0.65 6.86
N LEU A 69 10.28 1.23 6.92
CA LEU A 69 10.10 2.58 7.45
C LEU A 69 10.20 2.53 8.97
N THR A 70 10.84 3.52 9.60
CA THR A 70 11.00 3.59 11.07
C THR A 70 9.99 4.52 11.73
N ASN A 71 9.05 5.07 10.96
CA ASN A 71 7.98 5.95 11.38
C ASN A 71 6.72 5.70 10.54
N LYS A 72 5.63 6.41 10.86
CA LYS A 72 4.34 6.30 10.16
C LYS A 72 4.16 7.33 9.03
N SER A 73 5.27 7.85 8.49
CA SER A 73 5.28 8.86 7.42
C SER A 73 5.31 8.23 6.02
N GLY A 74 5.01 6.94 5.90
CA GLY A 74 4.98 6.24 4.62
C GLY A 74 3.86 6.75 3.70
N VAL A 75 4.19 6.90 2.42
CA VAL A 75 3.23 7.20 1.36
C VAL A 75 3.43 6.22 0.22
N LEU A 76 2.39 5.48 -0.12
CA LEU A 76 2.33 4.64 -1.32
C LEU A 76 1.58 5.39 -2.43
N LYS A 77 2.20 5.56 -3.60
CA LYS A 77 1.60 6.27 -4.74
C LYS A 77 2.14 5.80 -6.07
N VAL A 78 1.43 6.12 -7.15
CA VAL A 78 1.92 5.93 -8.52
C VAL A 78 2.56 7.23 -9.01
N ILE A 79 3.78 7.14 -9.53
CA ILE A 79 4.47 8.25 -10.20
C ILE A 79 4.70 7.93 -11.67
N GLU A 80 4.90 8.96 -12.48
CA GLU A 80 5.36 8.77 -13.85
C GLU A 80 6.78 8.15 -13.86
N PRO A 81 7.07 7.22 -14.79
CA PRO A 81 6.25 6.81 -15.93
C PRO A 81 5.42 5.53 -15.68
N GLY A 82 4.92 5.33 -14.46
CA GLY A 82 4.13 4.16 -14.06
C GLY A 82 4.81 3.28 -13.03
N LEU A 83 5.51 3.90 -12.09
CA LEU A 83 6.12 3.23 -10.96
C LEU A 83 5.23 3.35 -9.74
N LEU A 84 4.93 2.23 -9.09
CA LEU A 84 4.42 2.23 -7.73
C LEU A 84 5.59 2.44 -6.78
N VAL A 85 5.53 3.48 -5.97
CA VAL A 85 6.62 3.87 -5.06
C VAL A 85 6.12 3.99 -3.63
N LEU A 86 6.95 3.50 -2.70
CA LEU A 86 6.85 3.78 -1.28
C LEU A 86 7.88 4.85 -0.93
N LEU A 87 7.40 5.98 -0.41
CA LEU A 87 8.22 7.13 -0.05
C LEU A 87 8.06 7.46 1.44
N ASN A 88 9.14 7.91 2.06
CA ASN A 88 9.10 8.53 3.37
C ASN A 88 8.80 10.03 3.20
N ASP A 89 7.59 10.45 3.56
CA ASP A 89 7.09 11.81 3.33
C ASP A 89 7.82 12.87 4.16
N THR A 90 8.55 12.47 5.21
CA THR A 90 9.33 13.39 6.06
C THR A 90 10.59 13.88 5.36
N ASN A 91 11.24 13.05 4.54
CA ASN A 91 12.53 13.37 3.91
C ASN A 91 12.55 13.19 2.39
N GLY A 92 11.45 12.71 1.78
CA GLY A 92 11.34 12.51 0.34
C GLY A 92 12.05 11.26 -0.20
N VAL A 93 12.61 10.40 0.66
CA VAL A 93 13.40 9.23 0.22
C VAL A 93 12.46 8.12 -0.24
N ILE A 94 12.74 7.56 -1.42
CA ILE A 94 12.08 6.34 -1.92
C ILE A 94 12.68 5.13 -1.20
N ILE A 95 11.83 4.40 -0.49
CA ILE A 95 12.20 3.19 0.28
C ILE A 95 12.05 1.94 -0.56
N TRP A 96 11.04 1.91 -1.42
CA TRP A 96 10.78 0.79 -2.32
C TRP A 96 10.11 1.29 -3.60
N SER A 97 10.36 0.61 -4.71
CA SER A 97 9.65 0.87 -5.97
C SER A 97 9.46 -0.41 -6.75
N SER A 98 8.38 -0.47 -7.53
CA SER A 98 8.19 -1.50 -8.55
C SER A 98 9.19 -1.31 -9.69
N ASN A 99 9.46 -2.37 -10.46
CA ASN A 99 10.09 -2.24 -11.77
C ASN A 99 9.02 -2.06 -12.85
N THR A 100 9.26 -1.18 -13.82
CA THR A 100 8.46 -1.10 -15.04
C THR A 100 9.32 -1.43 -16.26
N SER A 101 8.77 -2.23 -17.17
CA SER A 101 9.44 -2.58 -18.43
C SER A 101 9.17 -1.55 -19.53
N ARG A 102 8.10 -0.75 -19.40
CA ARG A 102 7.70 0.27 -20.38
C ARG A 102 7.07 1.49 -19.71
N PRO A 103 7.43 2.70 -20.12
CA PRO A 103 6.77 3.91 -19.64
C PRO A 103 5.31 3.98 -20.12
N VAL A 104 4.42 4.43 -19.25
CA VAL A 104 2.99 4.61 -19.50
C VAL A 104 2.62 6.07 -19.24
N LYS A 105 1.85 6.68 -20.16
CA LYS A 105 1.46 8.11 -20.06
C LYS A 105 0.41 8.39 -18.98
N THR A 106 -0.47 7.44 -18.72
CA THR A 106 -1.53 7.55 -17.70
C THR A 106 -1.52 6.28 -16.85
N PRO A 107 -0.52 6.14 -15.96
CA PRO A 107 -0.35 4.92 -15.21
C PRO A 107 -1.40 4.80 -14.11
N VAL A 108 -1.86 3.56 -13.92
CA VAL A 108 -2.81 3.18 -12.90
C VAL A 108 -2.33 1.86 -12.30
N ALA A 109 -2.27 1.77 -10.97
CA ALA A 109 -2.11 0.50 -10.28
C ALA A 109 -3.50 -0.02 -9.92
N LYS A 110 -3.79 -1.27 -10.27
CA LYS A 110 -5.06 -1.92 -9.94
C LYS A 110 -4.76 -3.17 -9.13
N PHE A 111 -5.56 -3.39 -8.10
CA PHE A 111 -5.45 -4.50 -7.16
C PHE A 111 -6.57 -5.50 -7.41
N LEU A 112 -6.20 -6.64 -7.96
CA LEU A 112 -7.08 -7.68 -8.46
C LEU A 112 -7.45 -8.68 -7.36
N ASP A 113 -8.55 -9.40 -7.58
CA ASP A 113 -9.01 -10.45 -6.67
C ASP A 113 -8.10 -11.67 -6.60
N SER A 114 -7.13 -11.79 -7.53
CA SER A 114 -6.05 -12.77 -7.42
C SER A 114 -4.98 -12.38 -6.41
N GLY A 115 -5.03 -11.16 -5.84
CA GLY A 115 -3.97 -10.59 -5.02
C GLY A 115 -2.80 -10.00 -5.83
N ASN A 116 -3.01 -9.70 -7.12
CA ASN A 116 -2.02 -9.04 -7.99
C ASN A 116 -2.37 -7.58 -8.25
#